data_AF-A0AAE7MP06-F1
#
_entry.id   AF-A0AAE7MP06-F1
#
_cell.length_a   1.000
_cell.length_b   1.000
_cell.length_c   1.000
_cell.angle_alpha   90.00
_cell.angle_beta   90.00
_cell.angle_gamma   90.00
#
_symmetry.space_group_name_H-M   'P 1'
#
loop_
_entity.id
_entity.type
_entity.pdbx_description
1 polymer ?
#
loop_
_entity_poly.entity_id
_entity_poly.type
_entity_poly.pdbx_seq_one_letter_code
_entity_poly.pdbx_strand_id
1 'polypeptide(L)'
;MKRSQEQDYLKILKDIRESKDMDEIADLFMTMISICGLKMDEVAALNYYITERTLKADHNARFLRERMEIDINDLSIDGILQIQRSLVNVYVGKLKK
;
A
#
# COMPACT_ATOMS: atom_id res chain seq x y z
N MET A 1 34.03 8.81 -6.94
CA MET A 1 32.97 8.74 -7.98
C MET A 1 31.79 7.97 -7.38
N LYS A 2 30.84 8.65 -6.71
CA LYS A 2 29.68 8.05 -6.00
C LYS A 2 28.38 8.19 -6.82
N ARG A 3 28.43 7.91 -8.13
CA ARG A 3 27.31 8.16 -9.07
C ARG A 3 26.59 6.91 -9.59
N SER A 4 27.04 5.67 -9.29
CA SER A 4 26.44 4.46 -9.89
C SER A 4 25.22 3.93 -9.14
N GLN A 5 25.32 3.71 -7.82
CA GLN A 5 24.24 3.08 -7.04
C GLN A 5 22.95 3.91 -7.00
N GLU A 6 23.06 5.23 -6.84
CA GLU A 6 21.87 6.11 -6.85
C GLU A 6 21.14 6.09 -8.19
N GLN A 7 21.88 5.97 -9.31
CA GLN A 7 21.30 5.86 -10.64
C GLN A 7 20.63 4.49 -10.85
N ASP A 8 21.20 3.42 -10.29
CA ASP A 8 20.62 2.09 -10.33
C ASP A 8 19.30 2.01 -9.55
N TYR A 9 19.24 2.62 -8.34
CA TYR A 9 17.98 2.71 -7.58
C TYR A 9 16.91 3.53 -8.30
N LEU A 10 17.29 4.66 -8.92
CA LEU A 10 16.36 5.48 -9.69
C LEU A 10 15.80 4.73 -10.91
N LYS A 11 16.62 3.89 -11.55
CA LYS A 11 16.18 3.05 -12.66
C LYS A 11 15.20 1.98 -12.19
N ILE A 12 15.49 1.28 -11.10
CA ILE A 12 14.57 0.29 -10.51
C ILE A 12 13.23 0.94 -10.15
N LEU A 13 13.24 2.11 -9.52
CA LEU A 13 12.02 2.84 -9.18
C LEU A 13 11.22 3.29 -10.41
N LYS A 14 11.91 3.63 -11.51
CA LYS A 14 11.27 3.99 -12.78
C LYS A 14 10.64 2.77 -13.44
N ASP A 15 11.36 1.66 -13.49
CA ASP A 15 10.90 0.41 -14.08
C ASP A 15 9.68 -0.13 -13.30
N ILE A 16 9.72 -0.12 -11.96
CA ILE A 16 8.58 -0.46 -11.08
C ILE A 16 7.38 0.46 -11.32
N ARG A 17 7.62 1.77 -11.51
CA ARG A 17 6.53 2.73 -11.77
C ARG A 17 5.85 2.46 -13.11
N GLU A 18 6.62 2.05 -14.12
CA GLU A 18 6.14 1.76 -15.47
C GLU A 18 5.46 0.39 -15.56
N SER A 19 6.04 -0.65 -14.95
CA SER A 19 5.50 -2.01 -14.93
C SER A 19 4.28 -2.13 -14.01
N LYS A 20 4.29 -1.44 -12.86
CA LYS A 20 3.39 -1.68 -11.72
C LYS A 20 3.25 -3.18 -11.40
N ASP A 21 4.34 -3.93 -11.56
CA ASP A 21 4.37 -5.34 -11.22
C ASP A 21 4.24 -5.49 -9.70
N MET A 22 3.13 -6.08 -9.27
CA MET A 22 2.80 -6.20 -7.86
C MET A 22 3.70 -7.21 -7.14
N ASP A 23 4.26 -8.18 -7.87
CA ASP A 23 5.17 -9.18 -7.31
C ASP A 23 6.55 -8.54 -7.08
N GLU A 24 7.07 -7.77 -8.05
CA GLU A 24 8.32 -7.02 -7.88
C GLU A 24 8.24 -5.99 -6.73
N ILE A 25 7.10 -5.30 -6.62
CA ILE A 25 6.85 -4.36 -5.52
C ILE A 25 6.82 -5.11 -4.19
N ALA A 26 6.14 -6.25 -4.12
CA ALA A 26 6.07 -7.06 -2.90
C ALA A 26 7.46 -7.54 -2.45
N ASP A 27 8.30 -7.99 -3.38
CA ASP A 27 9.68 -8.42 -3.08
C ASP A 27 10.53 -7.28 -2.51
N LEU A 28 10.35 -6.05 -3.00
CA LEU A 28 11.01 -4.87 -2.43
C LEU A 28 10.56 -4.62 -0.98
N PHE A 29 9.25 -4.70 -0.70
CA PHE A 29 8.74 -4.59 0.67
C PHE A 29 9.27 -5.71 1.58
N MET A 30 9.31 -6.95 1.11
CA MET A 30 9.85 -8.09 1.86
C MET A 30 11.34 -7.93 2.15
N THR A 31 12.10 -7.37 1.21
CA THR A 31 13.51 -7.03 1.40
C THR A 31 13.69 -5.98 2.49
N MET A 32 12.88 -4.91 2.48
CA MET A 32 12.92 -3.88 3.53
C MET A 32 12.55 -4.45 4.91
N ILE A 33 11.49 -5.25 4.99
CA ILE A 33 11.05 -5.93 6.23
C ILE A 33 12.19 -6.78 6.80
N SER A 34 12.88 -7.54 5.94
CA SER A 34 13.99 -8.41 6.32
C SER A 34 15.22 -7.64 6.79
N ILE A 35 15.62 -6.59 6.06
CA ILE A 35 16.78 -5.75 6.42
C ILE A 35 16.55 -5.02 7.75
N CYS A 36 15.35 -4.51 7.96
CA CYS A 36 14.99 -3.81 9.19
C CYS A 36 14.72 -4.77 10.36
N GLY A 37 14.60 -6.07 10.11
CA GLY A 37 14.33 -7.08 11.14
C GLY A 37 12.95 -6.94 11.79
N LEU A 38 11.95 -6.52 11.01
CA LEU A 38 10.60 -6.25 11.54
C LEU A 38 9.87 -7.53 11.94
N LYS A 39 9.18 -7.45 13.08
CA LYS A 39 8.32 -8.53 13.59
C LYS A 39 6.93 -8.47 12.97
N MET A 40 6.18 -9.56 13.13
CA MET A 40 4.85 -9.72 12.53
C MET A 40 3.85 -8.63 12.96
N ASP A 41 3.88 -8.22 14.21
CA ASP A 41 3.05 -7.14 14.76
C ASP A 41 3.44 -5.77 14.19
N GLU A 42 4.74 -5.50 14.04
CA GLU A 42 5.25 -4.27 13.42
C GLU A 42 4.87 -4.18 11.93
N VAL A 43 4.96 -5.30 11.20
CA VAL A 43 4.52 -5.39 9.80
C VAL A 43 3.01 -5.16 9.69
N ALA A 44 2.21 -5.75 10.59
CA ALA A 44 0.76 -5.52 10.63
C ALA A 44 0.44 -4.04 10.87
N ALA A 45 1.15 -3.38 11.79
CA ALA A 45 1.00 -1.96 12.06
C ALA A 45 1.35 -1.09 10.83
N LEU A 46 2.42 -1.43 10.11
CA LEU A 46 2.79 -0.73 8.86
C LEU A 46 1.73 -0.90 7.77
N ASN A 47 1.19 -2.11 7.59
CA ASN A 47 0.13 -2.37 6.62
C ASN A 47 -1.14 -1.57 6.92
N TYR A 48 -1.52 -1.50 8.20
CA TYR A 48 -2.62 -0.66 8.65
C TYR A 48 -2.33 0.82 8.36
N TYR A 49 -1.15 1.32 8.75
CA TYR A 49 -0.77 2.72 8.56
C TYR A 49 -0.77 3.11 7.07
N ILE A 50 -0.20 2.29 6.20
CA ILE A 50 -0.20 2.53 4.75
C ILE A 50 -1.64 2.61 4.23
N THR A 51 -2.49 1.66 4.62
CA THR A 51 -3.90 1.63 4.23
C THR A 51 -4.64 2.88 4.70
N GLU A 52 -4.50 3.23 5.98
CA GLU A 52 -5.12 4.43 6.56
C GLU A 52 -4.70 5.69 5.81
N ARG A 53 -3.40 5.87 5.56
CA ARG A 53 -2.88 7.03 4.82
C ARG A 53 -3.39 7.09 3.39
N THR A 54 -3.52 5.95 2.71
CA THR A 54 -4.09 5.89 1.36
C THR A 54 -5.57 6.29 1.37
N LEU A 55 -6.37 5.78 2.31
CA LEU A 55 -7.80 6.09 2.38
C LEU A 55 -8.05 7.55 2.80
N LYS A 56 -7.23 8.10 3.71
CA LYS A 56 -7.32 9.49 4.17
C LYS A 56 -6.76 10.53 3.19
N ALA A 57 -6.14 10.11 2.09
CA ALA A 57 -5.70 11.05 1.05
C ALA A 57 -6.92 11.80 0.47
N ASP A 58 -6.84 13.13 0.33
CA ASP A 58 -7.98 14.02 0.03
C ASP A 58 -8.90 13.56 -1.11
N HIS A 59 -8.33 12.98 -2.16
CA HIS A 59 -9.10 12.48 -3.31
C HIS A 59 -9.88 11.19 -2.97
N ASN A 60 -9.30 10.28 -2.20
CA ASN A 60 -9.94 9.04 -1.78
C ASN A 60 -10.97 9.30 -0.68
N ALA A 61 -10.62 10.11 0.32
CA ALA A 61 -11.52 10.50 1.39
C ALA A 61 -12.79 11.19 0.83
N ARG A 62 -12.62 12.11 -0.12
CA ARG A 62 -13.73 12.75 -0.81
C ARG A 62 -14.56 11.75 -1.62
N PHE A 63 -13.92 10.86 -2.36
CA PHE A 63 -14.64 9.83 -3.11
C PHE A 63 -15.49 8.94 -2.20
N LEU A 64 -14.93 8.47 -1.08
CA LEU A 64 -15.66 7.66 -0.09
C LEU A 64 -16.84 8.41 0.50
N ARG A 65 -16.66 9.69 0.85
CA ARG A 65 -17.72 10.52 1.41
C ARG A 65 -18.84 10.77 0.39
N GLU A 66 -18.50 11.20 -0.82
CA GLU A 66 -19.48 11.61 -1.84
C GLU A 66 -20.18 10.43 -2.52
N ARG A 67 -19.49 9.29 -2.68
CA ARG A 67 -20.02 8.15 -3.45
C ARG A 67 -20.52 7.01 -2.57
N MET A 68 -20.04 6.92 -1.33
CA MET A 68 -20.36 5.81 -0.44
C MET A 68 -20.92 6.27 0.90
N GLU A 69 -21.04 7.58 1.14
CA GLU A 69 -21.53 8.16 2.40
C GLU A 69 -20.69 7.70 3.62
N ILE A 70 -19.40 7.40 3.39
CA ILE A 70 -18.45 6.98 4.42
C ILE A 70 -17.49 8.13 4.72
N ASP A 71 -17.47 8.63 5.95
CA ASP A 71 -16.39 9.52 6.41
C ASP A 71 -15.23 8.71 7.00
N ILE A 72 -14.11 8.69 6.28
CA ILE A 72 -12.91 7.94 6.67
C ILE A 72 -12.27 8.48 7.95
N ASN A 73 -12.51 9.74 8.32
CA ASN A 73 -11.93 10.35 9.52
C ASN A 73 -12.64 9.90 10.80
N ASP A 74 -13.88 9.43 10.68
CA ASP A 74 -14.70 8.98 11.81
C ASP A 74 -14.59 7.47 12.04
N LEU A 75 -13.85 6.75 11.19
CA LEU A 75 -13.70 5.30 11.33
C LEU A 75 -12.68 4.94 12.40
N SER A 76 -13.05 3.94 13.21
CA SER A 76 -12.11 3.22 14.08
C SER A 76 -11.15 2.34 13.26
N ILE A 77 -10.16 1.77 13.95
CA ILE A 77 -9.24 0.77 13.37
C ILE A 77 -10.02 -0.34 12.65
N ASP A 78 -11.08 -0.87 13.30
CA ASP A 78 -11.90 -1.93 12.72
C ASP A 78 -12.57 -1.50 11.41
N GLY A 79 -13.07 -0.26 11.34
CA GLY A 79 -13.69 0.27 10.12
C GLY A 79 -12.71 0.30 8.95
N ILE A 80 -11.48 0.75 9.18
CA ILE A 80 -10.42 0.78 8.16
C ILE A 80 -10.05 -0.65 7.73
N LEU A 81 -9.94 -1.59 8.67
CA LEU A 81 -9.63 -2.99 8.36
C LEU A 81 -10.75 -3.66 7.53
N GLN A 82 -12.02 -3.31 7.75
CA GLN A 82 -13.12 -3.83 6.92
C GLN A 82 -13.09 -3.28 5.49
N ILE A 83 -12.75 -2.00 5.32
CA ILE A 83 -12.53 -1.42 3.98
C ILE A 83 -11.36 -2.14 3.30
N GLN A 84 -10.24 -2.32 4.01
CA GLN A 84 -9.07 -3.03 3.49
C GLN A 84 -9.44 -4.43 3.00
N ARG A 85 -10.13 -5.21 3.83
CA ARG A 85 -10.62 -6.55 3.48
C ARG A 85 -11.49 -6.53 2.22
N SER A 86 -12.39 -5.57 2.12
CA SER A 86 -13.28 -5.42 0.96
C SER A 86 -12.51 -5.11 -0.32
N LEU A 87 -11.52 -4.20 -0.27
CA LEU A 87 -10.68 -3.86 -1.41
C LEU A 87 -9.79 -5.03 -1.86
N VAL A 88 -9.22 -5.78 -0.90
CA VAL A 88 -8.45 -7.00 -1.21
C VAL A 88 -9.33 -8.03 -1.90
N ASN A 89 -10.57 -8.25 -1.44
CA ASN A 89 -11.50 -9.17 -2.09
C ASN A 89 -11.83 -8.74 -3.53
N VAL A 90 -12.02 -7.44 -3.77
CA VAL A 90 -12.21 -6.90 -5.13
C VAL A 90 -10.98 -7.18 -6.00
N TYR A 91 -9.77 -6.96 -5.48
CA TYR A 91 -8.53 -7.20 -6.22
C TYR A 91 -8.34 -8.69 -6.55
N VAL A 92 -8.46 -9.58 -5.56
CA VAL A 92 -8.39 -11.04 -5.77
C VAL A 92 -9.47 -11.51 -6.75
N GLY A 93 -10.66 -10.93 -6.68
CA GLY A 93 -11.74 -11.21 -7.63
C GLY A 93 -11.42 -10.83 -9.07
N LYS A 94 -10.56 -9.83 -9.31
CA LYS A 94 -10.07 -9.47 -10.66
C LYS A 94 -9.05 -10.46 -11.19
N LEU A 95 -8.21 -11.05 -10.33
CA LEU A 95 -7.19 -12.03 -10.74
C LEU A 95 -7.78 -13.40 -11.14
N LYS A 96 -8.97 -13.72 -10.63
CA LYS A 96 -9.68 -14.98 -10.94
C LYS A 96 -10.50 -14.93 -12.24
N LYS A 97 -10.62 -13.76 -12.87
CA LYS A 97 -11.36 -13.56 -14.12
C LYS A 97 -10.39 -13.51 -15.28
#